data_AF-A0A0A7RZ36-F1
#
_entry.id   AF-A0A0A7RZ36-F1
#
_cell.length_a   1.000
_cell.length_b   1.000
_cell.length_c   1.000
_cell.angle_alpha   90.00
_cell.angle_beta   90.00
_cell.angle_gamma   90.00
#
_symmetry.space_group_name_H-M   'P 1'
#
loop_
_entity.id
_entity.type
_entity.pdbx_description
1 polymer ?
#
loop_
_entity_poly.entity_id
_entity_poly.type
_entity_poly.pdbx_seq_one_letter_code
_entity_poly.pdbx_strand_id
1 'polypeptide(L)'
;MLKIRLSLSLLIIVLILPFQIALAKNNECERKPTYDIIVKDDLAQFINDNHNLKVTSSGLITLDDVPIQATSKVKKQAQVLQAFLYQQLPRFENQSHQRLNDTRTAFEIAIRDKLGNKSELLKNLNSLNDELNKLLKKAINTREGVTYFYHQPFNNLKQDGEARGKNIFYKVIGNSILHFDVFKNYSAIKKIAKNEWKIQKVKLKEFDHQVCELITQIDQQYNQLILELNEL
;
A
#
# COMPACT_ATOMS: atom_id res chain seq x y z
N MET A 1 -54.64 -0.62 1.88
CA MET A 1 -53.73 -0.19 2.97
C MET A 1 -52.70 -1.28 3.21
N LEU A 2 -51.51 -1.10 2.64
CA LEU A 2 -50.44 -2.10 2.58
C LEU A 2 -49.54 -1.96 3.82
N LYS A 3 -49.74 -2.80 4.82
CA LYS A 3 -48.79 -2.96 5.95
C LYS A 3 -47.62 -3.81 5.46
N ILE A 4 -46.62 -3.15 4.86
CA ILE A 4 -45.30 -3.75 4.62
C ILE A 4 -44.66 -3.94 6.00
N ARG A 5 -44.76 -5.15 6.54
CA ARG A 5 -43.80 -5.63 7.54
C ARG A 5 -42.46 -5.76 6.82
N LEU A 6 -41.65 -4.70 6.87
CA LEU A 6 -40.22 -4.78 6.61
C LEU A 6 -39.64 -5.75 7.64
N SER A 7 -39.61 -7.03 7.29
CA SER A 7 -38.89 -8.02 8.08
C SER A 7 -37.40 -7.72 7.96
N LEU A 8 -36.75 -7.86 9.11
CA LEU A 8 -35.40 -7.48 9.47
C LEU A 8 -34.30 -8.31 8.76
N SER A 9 -34.52 -8.65 7.48
CA SER A 9 -33.66 -9.53 6.67
C SER A 9 -32.99 -8.83 5.50
N LEU A 10 -33.23 -7.51 5.32
CA LEU A 10 -32.42 -6.66 4.44
C LEU A 10 -31.05 -6.27 5.06
N LEU A 11 -30.74 -6.80 6.25
CA LEU A 11 -29.52 -6.49 7.00
C LEU A 11 -28.38 -7.48 6.70
N ILE A 12 -28.06 -7.69 5.42
CA ILE A 12 -26.70 -8.14 5.05
C ILE A 12 -26.02 -7.12 4.13
N ILE A 13 -26.10 -5.88 4.58
CA ILE A 13 -25.20 -4.77 4.24
C ILE A 13 -23.79 -4.99 4.86
N VAL A 14 -23.48 -6.18 5.42
CA VAL A 14 -22.25 -6.43 6.19
C VAL A 14 -21.44 -7.58 5.58
N LEU A 15 -20.99 -7.37 4.35
CA LEU A 15 -19.85 -8.07 3.75
C LEU A 15 -19.00 -7.16 2.86
N ILE A 16 -19.54 -6.00 2.50
CA ILE A 16 -18.75 -4.77 2.50
C ILE A 16 -18.78 -4.31 3.95
N LEU A 17 -17.76 -4.62 4.75
CA LEU A 17 -17.50 -3.73 5.85
C LEU A 17 -17.15 -2.39 5.19
N PRO A 18 -17.88 -1.28 5.38
CA PRO A 18 -17.13 -0.12 5.82
C PRO A 18 -16.47 -0.64 7.08
N PHE A 19 -15.20 -1.03 7.00
CA PHE A 19 -14.39 -0.89 8.18
C PHE A 19 -14.51 0.61 8.45
N GLN A 20 -15.43 0.99 9.34
CA GLN A 20 -14.96 1.79 10.45
C GLN A 20 -13.84 0.95 11.02
N ILE A 21 -12.66 1.24 10.50
CA ILE A 21 -11.41 0.97 11.12
C ILE A 21 -11.48 1.71 12.46
N ALA A 22 -12.21 1.12 13.40
CA ALA A 22 -11.58 0.72 14.63
C ALA A 22 -10.50 -0.34 14.28
N LEU A 23 -9.52 0.04 13.44
CA LEU A 23 -8.15 -0.14 13.87
C LEU A 23 -8.19 0.41 15.29
N ALA A 24 -7.77 -0.39 16.25
CA ALA A 24 -7.39 0.14 17.54
C ALA A 24 -6.79 1.52 17.30
N LYS A 25 -7.26 2.52 18.05
CA LYS A 25 -6.94 3.95 17.96
C LYS A 25 -5.41 4.27 17.96
N ASN A 26 -4.56 3.25 17.87
CA ASN A 26 -3.10 3.21 17.90
C ASN A 26 -2.43 2.45 16.71
N ASN A 27 -3.13 2.12 15.59
CA ASN A 27 -2.53 1.28 14.52
C ASN A 27 -2.54 1.90 13.10
N GLU A 28 -2.75 3.21 12.94
CA GLU A 28 -2.35 3.87 11.70
C GLU A 28 -0.87 4.26 11.84
N CYS A 29 -0.07 4.09 10.78
CA CYS A 29 1.30 4.60 10.76
C CYS A 29 1.27 6.07 11.18
N GLU A 30 1.79 6.39 12.36
CA GLU A 30 1.76 7.77 12.87
C GLU A 30 2.55 8.71 11.95
N ARG A 31 3.58 8.16 11.29
CA ARG A 31 4.44 8.88 10.35
C ARG A 31 3.84 8.88 8.95
N LYS A 32 3.54 10.09 8.46
CA LYS A 32 3.21 10.35 7.05
C LYS A 32 4.37 11.13 6.43
N PRO A 33 5.09 10.56 5.44
CA PRO A 33 6.14 11.27 4.75
C PRO A 33 5.57 12.50 4.02
N THR A 34 6.38 13.54 3.94
CA THR A 34 6.10 14.83 3.27
C THR A 34 7.07 15.11 2.13
N TYR A 35 7.82 14.09 1.71
CA TYR A 35 8.87 14.17 0.71
C TYR A 35 8.76 13.01 -0.28
N ASP A 36 9.06 13.30 -1.53
CA ASP A 36 9.33 12.28 -2.53
C ASP A 36 10.79 11.84 -2.45
N ILE A 37 11.08 10.61 -2.88
CA ILE A 37 12.44 10.06 -2.91
C ILE A 37 12.74 9.55 -4.32
N ILE A 38 13.90 9.94 -4.84
CA ILE A 38 14.49 9.37 -6.05
C ILE A 38 15.79 8.71 -5.67
N VAL A 39 15.95 7.42 -6.01
CA VAL A 39 17.19 6.68 -5.79
C VAL A 39 17.69 6.12 -7.11
N LYS A 40 18.93 6.45 -7.47
CA LYS A 40 19.60 5.98 -8.68
C LYS A 40 21.07 5.78 -8.39
N ASP A 41 21.59 4.59 -8.68
CA ASP A 41 23.01 4.27 -8.53
C ASP A 41 23.55 4.67 -7.15
N ASP A 42 24.43 5.67 -7.10
CA ASP A 42 25.05 6.18 -5.88
C ASP A 42 24.33 7.38 -5.24
N LEU A 43 23.20 7.83 -5.81
CA LEU A 43 22.46 9.01 -5.39
C LEU A 43 21.12 8.65 -4.75
N ALA A 44 20.81 9.28 -3.62
CA ALA A 44 19.46 9.40 -3.10
C ALA A 44 19.09 10.89 -2.97
N GLN A 45 17.90 11.24 -3.43
CA GLN A 45 17.38 12.60 -3.43
C GLN A 45 16.03 12.63 -2.73
N PHE A 46 15.88 13.54 -1.76
CA PHE A 46 14.62 13.88 -1.12
C PHE A 46 14.12 15.20 -1.67
N ILE A 47 12.83 15.26 -2.00
CA ILE A 47 12.19 16.45 -2.58
C ILE A 47 10.95 16.76 -1.75
N ASN A 48 10.90 17.92 -1.11
CA ASN A 48 9.68 18.46 -0.51
C ASN A 48 9.51 19.93 -0.87
N ASP A 49 8.42 20.55 -0.39
CA ASP A 49 8.07 21.94 -0.70
C ASP A 49 9.13 22.97 -0.25
N ASN A 50 9.95 22.63 0.75
CA ASN A 50 10.93 23.53 1.35
C ASN A 50 12.36 23.27 0.88
N HIS A 51 12.72 22.00 0.65
CA HIS A 51 14.10 21.58 0.43
C HIS A 51 14.24 20.44 -0.58
N ASN A 52 15.35 20.49 -1.31
CA ASN A 52 15.87 19.44 -2.16
C ASN A 52 17.21 18.95 -1.61
N LEU A 53 17.19 17.79 -0.94
CA LEU A 53 18.38 17.19 -0.34
C LEU A 53 18.88 16.05 -1.22
N LYS A 54 20.14 16.12 -1.66
CA LYS A 54 20.84 15.06 -2.39
C LYS A 54 21.96 14.51 -1.53
N VAL A 55 22.05 13.19 -1.40
CA VAL A 55 23.11 12.47 -0.70
C VAL A 55 23.70 11.39 -1.60
N THR A 56 25.04 11.30 -1.64
CA THR A 56 25.75 10.28 -2.40
C THR A 56 26.25 9.14 -1.51
N SER A 57 26.60 8.00 -2.12
CA SER A 57 27.22 6.85 -1.43
C SER A 57 28.58 7.17 -0.79
N SER A 58 29.25 8.24 -1.25
CA SER A 58 30.47 8.78 -0.66
C SER A 58 30.20 9.73 0.50
N GLY A 59 28.95 10.11 0.76
CA GLY A 59 28.54 11.03 1.82
C GLY A 59 28.64 12.50 1.42
N LEU A 60 28.73 12.81 0.12
CA LEU A 60 28.59 14.18 -0.35
C LEU A 60 27.13 14.60 -0.23
N ILE A 61 26.92 15.85 0.21
CA ILE A 61 25.60 16.40 0.49
C ILE A 61 25.43 17.68 -0.32
N THR A 62 24.28 17.81 -0.96
CA THR A 62 23.84 19.05 -1.60
C THR A 62 22.45 19.37 -1.07
N LEU A 63 22.26 20.59 -0.59
CA LEU A 63 20.97 21.09 -0.13
C LEU A 63 20.61 22.28 -1.02
N ASP A 64 19.45 22.20 -1.68
CA ASP A 64 18.96 23.25 -2.58
C ASP A 64 19.99 23.63 -3.66
N ASP A 65 20.61 22.59 -4.23
CA ASP A 65 21.70 22.67 -5.22
C ASP A 65 23.00 23.34 -4.74
N VAL A 66 23.12 23.61 -3.43
CA VAL A 66 24.35 24.10 -2.79
C VAL A 66 25.11 22.95 -2.11
N PRO A 67 26.36 22.66 -2.50
CA PRO A 67 27.19 21.67 -1.82
C PRO A 67 27.47 22.07 -0.37
N ILE A 68 27.28 21.15 0.58
CA ILE A 68 27.52 21.39 2.01
C ILE A 68 28.86 20.77 2.44
N GLN A 69 29.70 21.56 3.12
CA GLN A 69 30.93 21.10 3.74
C GLN A 69 30.63 20.39 5.08
N ALA A 70 30.12 19.17 4.98
CA ALA A 70 29.71 18.37 6.13
C ALA A 70 30.89 17.83 6.95
N THR A 71 30.70 17.73 8.27
CA THR A 71 31.63 17.02 9.18
C THR A 71 31.67 15.52 8.87
N SER A 72 32.70 14.82 9.37
CA SER A 72 32.82 13.36 9.19
C SER A 72 31.61 12.58 9.73
N LYS A 73 30.97 13.08 10.81
CA LYS A 73 29.77 12.49 11.39
C LYS A 73 28.58 12.60 10.43
N VAL A 74 28.32 13.80 9.92
CA VAL A 74 27.22 14.09 8.99
C VAL A 74 27.42 13.33 7.67
N LYS A 75 28.65 13.28 7.15
CA LYS A 75 28.98 12.45 5.97
C LYS A 75 28.64 10.97 6.21
N LYS A 76 28.97 10.43 7.38
CA LYS A 76 28.67 9.03 7.71
C LYS A 76 27.17 8.75 7.77
N GLN A 77 26.38 9.69 8.30
CA GLN A 77 24.92 9.57 8.32
C GLN A 77 24.33 9.59 6.90
N ALA A 78 24.80 10.51 6.04
CA ALA A 78 24.38 10.57 4.65
C ALA A 78 24.67 9.25 3.90
N GLN A 79 25.84 8.65 4.12
CA GLN A 79 26.19 7.34 3.55
C GLN A 79 25.24 6.23 4.00
N VAL A 80 24.92 6.18 5.30
CA VAL A 80 24.00 5.18 5.87
C VAL A 80 22.60 5.34 5.28
N LEU A 81 22.10 6.58 5.21
CA LEU A 81 20.79 6.89 4.63
C LEU A 81 20.73 6.50 3.15
N GLN A 82 21.75 6.88 2.35
CA GLN A 82 21.80 6.54 0.93
C GLN A 82 21.79 5.02 0.71
N ALA A 83 22.65 4.27 1.43
CA ALA A 83 22.73 2.82 1.32
C ALA A 83 21.42 2.14 1.76
N PHE A 84 20.79 2.64 2.83
CA PHE A 84 19.51 2.15 3.31
C PHE A 84 18.41 2.31 2.24
N LEU A 85 18.26 3.50 1.66
CA LEU A 85 17.25 3.77 0.64
C LEU A 85 17.45 2.92 -0.62
N TYR A 86 18.71 2.84 -1.08
CA TYR A 86 19.09 2.03 -2.25
C TYR A 86 18.72 0.56 -2.09
N GLN A 87 18.88 0.00 -0.89
CA GLN A 87 18.55 -1.40 -0.63
C GLN A 87 17.06 -1.61 -0.33
N GLN A 88 16.45 -0.75 0.49
CA GLN A 88 15.14 -1.02 1.06
C GLN A 88 13.98 -0.62 0.13
N LEU A 89 14.08 0.47 -0.64
CA LEU A 89 12.95 0.90 -1.47
C LEU A 89 12.61 -0.09 -2.59
N PRO A 90 13.56 -0.60 -3.40
CA PRO A 90 13.25 -1.63 -4.40
C PRO A 90 12.71 -2.93 -3.76
N ARG A 91 13.25 -3.30 -2.59
CA ARG A 91 12.79 -4.47 -1.84
C ARG A 91 11.35 -4.28 -1.37
N PHE A 92 11.01 -3.10 -0.86
CA PHE A 92 9.69 -2.74 -0.39
C PHE A 92 8.65 -2.80 -1.53
N GLU A 93 8.97 -2.26 -2.72
CA GLU A 93 8.12 -2.39 -3.90
C GLU A 93 7.84 -3.86 -4.24
N ASN A 94 8.88 -4.68 -4.32
CA ASN A 94 8.76 -6.10 -4.63
C ASN A 94 7.91 -6.86 -3.60
N GLN A 95 8.16 -6.63 -2.32
CA GLN A 95 7.39 -7.25 -1.23
C GLN A 95 5.91 -6.83 -1.26
N SER A 96 5.64 -5.58 -1.61
CA SER A 96 4.27 -5.06 -1.76
C SER A 96 3.53 -5.75 -2.90
N HIS A 97 4.16 -5.88 -4.07
CA HIS A 97 3.61 -6.62 -5.21
C HIS A 97 3.37 -8.09 -4.87
N GLN A 98 4.32 -8.72 -4.20
CA GLN A 98 4.18 -10.11 -3.76
C GLN A 98 3.00 -10.28 -2.79
N ARG A 99 2.83 -9.38 -1.81
CA ARG A 99 1.71 -9.46 -0.85
C ARG A 99 0.34 -9.37 -1.54
N LEU A 100 0.21 -8.51 -2.55
CA LEU A 100 -1.01 -8.42 -3.36
C LEU A 100 -1.26 -9.72 -4.12
N ASN A 101 -0.24 -10.27 -4.77
CA ASN A 101 -0.37 -11.50 -5.54
C ASN A 101 -0.63 -12.75 -4.67
N ASP A 102 0.00 -12.85 -3.50
CA ASP A 102 -0.23 -13.94 -2.54
C ASP A 102 -1.69 -13.93 -2.06
N THR A 103 -2.20 -12.74 -1.75
CA THR A 103 -3.59 -12.54 -1.32
C THR A 103 -4.54 -12.95 -2.45
N ARG A 104 -4.33 -12.44 -3.67
CA ARG A 104 -5.09 -12.81 -4.87
C ARG A 104 -5.09 -14.33 -5.07
N THR A 105 -3.93 -14.97 -4.99
CA THR A 105 -3.79 -16.41 -5.24
C THR A 105 -4.56 -17.24 -4.19
N ALA A 106 -4.52 -16.86 -2.92
CA ALA A 106 -5.28 -17.54 -1.88
C ALA A 106 -6.79 -17.48 -2.12
N PHE A 107 -7.31 -16.31 -2.48
CA PHE A 107 -8.72 -16.15 -2.85
C PHE A 107 -9.08 -16.92 -4.13
N GLU A 108 -8.19 -16.95 -5.12
CA GLU A 108 -8.39 -17.71 -6.35
C GLU A 108 -8.56 -19.21 -6.07
N ILE A 109 -7.68 -19.80 -5.24
CA ILE A 109 -7.77 -21.21 -4.84
C ILE A 109 -9.13 -21.48 -4.18
N ALA A 110 -9.51 -20.68 -3.18
CA ALA A 110 -10.76 -20.85 -2.46
C ALA A 110 -12.01 -20.69 -3.37
N ILE A 111 -11.96 -19.79 -4.36
CA ILE A 111 -13.03 -19.63 -5.35
C ILE A 111 -13.11 -20.86 -6.24
N ARG A 112 -12.00 -21.36 -6.78
CA ARG A 112 -11.98 -22.55 -7.65
C ARG A 112 -12.53 -23.77 -6.92
N ASP A 113 -12.14 -23.96 -5.66
CA ASP A 113 -12.55 -25.10 -4.84
C ASP A 113 -14.05 -25.13 -4.52
N LYS A 114 -14.72 -23.96 -4.46
CA LYS A 114 -16.14 -23.87 -4.06
C LYS A 114 -17.09 -23.51 -5.18
N LEU A 115 -16.63 -22.80 -6.19
CA LEU A 115 -17.44 -22.23 -7.26
C LEU A 115 -16.97 -22.66 -8.66
N GLY A 116 -15.84 -23.37 -8.75
CA GLY A 116 -15.30 -23.91 -9.99
C GLY A 116 -14.48 -22.90 -10.81
N ASN A 117 -13.78 -23.43 -11.81
CA ASN A 117 -12.80 -22.70 -12.63
C ASN A 117 -13.40 -21.63 -13.56
N LYS A 118 -14.73 -21.65 -13.80
CA LYS A 118 -15.42 -20.72 -14.70
C LYS A 118 -16.11 -19.57 -13.95
N SER A 119 -15.81 -19.38 -12.67
CA SER A 119 -16.43 -18.34 -11.86
C SER A 119 -16.02 -16.93 -12.33
N GLU A 120 -17.00 -16.07 -12.63
CA GLU A 120 -16.81 -14.64 -12.89
C GLU A 120 -16.08 -13.91 -11.73
N LEU A 121 -16.13 -14.46 -10.51
CA LEU A 121 -15.38 -13.90 -9.38
C LEU A 121 -13.87 -13.94 -9.58
N LEU A 122 -13.35 -14.91 -10.36
CA LEU A 122 -11.92 -14.96 -10.69
C LEU A 122 -11.50 -13.76 -11.55
N LYS A 123 -12.34 -13.37 -12.51
CA LYS A 123 -12.12 -12.18 -13.34
C LYS A 123 -12.15 -10.90 -12.50
N ASN A 124 -13.10 -10.79 -11.58
CA ASN A 124 -13.21 -9.63 -10.69
C ASN A 124 -12.04 -9.55 -9.70
N LEU A 125 -11.58 -10.69 -9.19
CA LEU A 125 -10.41 -10.78 -8.32
C LEU A 125 -9.13 -10.34 -9.04
N ASN A 126 -8.92 -10.78 -10.29
CA ASN A 126 -7.80 -10.35 -11.10
C ASN A 126 -7.88 -8.85 -11.41
N SER A 127 -9.06 -8.34 -11.77
CA SER A 127 -9.29 -6.91 -11.99
C SER A 127 -8.95 -6.07 -10.74
N LEU A 128 -9.29 -6.57 -9.55
CA LEU A 128 -8.95 -5.91 -8.29
C LEU A 128 -7.44 -5.89 -8.06
N ASN A 129 -6.80 -7.03 -8.23
CA ASN A 129 -5.35 -7.11 -8.10
C ASN A 129 -4.64 -6.14 -9.08
N ASP A 130 -5.08 -6.06 -10.33
CA ASP A 130 -4.48 -5.16 -11.32
C ASP A 130 -4.64 -3.68 -10.92
N GLU A 131 -5.83 -3.28 -10.45
CA GLU A 131 -6.07 -1.91 -9.98
C GLU A 131 -5.26 -1.58 -8.72
N LEU A 132 -5.12 -2.51 -7.78
CA LEU A 132 -4.27 -2.31 -6.59
C LEU A 132 -2.79 -2.21 -6.95
N ASN A 133 -2.31 -3.01 -7.90
CA ASN A 133 -0.94 -2.91 -8.41
C ASN A 133 -0.69 -1.58 -9.13
N LYS A 134 -1.68 -1.03 -9.84
CA LYS A 134 -1.56 0.33 -10.42
C LYS A 134 -1.47 1.41 -9.36
N LEU A 135 -2.22 1.29 -8.26
CA LEU A 135 -2.11 2.23 -7.14
C LEU A 135 -0.74 2.15 -6.48
N LEU A 136 -0.25 0.93 -6.22
CA LEU A 136 1.09 0.72 -5.67
C LEU A 136 2.17 1.35 -6.56
N LYS A 137 2.10 1.14 -7.88
CA LYS A 137 3.03 1.74 -8.86
C LYS A 137 3.01 3.27 -8.88
N LYS A 138 1.92 3.91 -8.45
CA LYS A 138 1.88 5.37 -8.28
C LYS A 138 2.61 5.82 -7.02
N ALA A 139 2.64 5.00 -5.98
CA ALA A 139 3.30 5.29 -4.72
C ALA A 139 4.79 4.94 -4.75
N ILE A 140 5.15 3.80 -5.35
CA ILE A 140 6.54 3.38 -5.51
C ILE A 140 6.71 2.62 -6.81
N ASN A 141 7.76 2.94 -7.55
CA ASN A 141 8.07 2.29 -8.81
C ASN A 141 9.58 2.28 -9.07
N THR A 142 10.10 1.12 -9.45
CA THR A 142 11.46 0.96 -9.97
C THR A 142 11.41 0.76 -11.46
N ARG A 143 12.12 1.60 -12.22
CA ARG A 143 12.27 1.47 -13.68
C ARG A 143 13.67 1.88 -14.08
N GLU A 144 14.29 1.10 -14.97
CA GLU A 144 15.61 1.40 -15.53
C GLU A 144 16.68 1.68 -14.45
N GLY A 145 16.65 0.94 -13.35
CA GLY A 145 17.58 1.10 -12.22
C GLY A 145 17.29 2.30 -11.30
N VAL A 146 16.21 3.05 -11.54
CA VAL A 146 15.81 4.19 -10.71
C VAL A 146 14.56 3.84 -9.93
N THR A 147 14.60 4.03 -8.61
CA THR A 147 13.46 3.88 -7.71
C THR A 147 12.87 5.25 -7.39
N TYR A 148 11.57 5.39 -7.65
CA TYR A 148 10.79 6.57 -7.31
C TYR A 148 9.82 6.20 -6.19
N PHE A 149 9.78 7.00 -5.14
CA PHE A 149 8.77 6.95 -4.09
C PHE A 149 8.06 8.30 -4.03
N TYR A 150 6.74 8.28 -4.08
CA TYR A 150 5.90 9.48 -4.05
C TYR A 150 5.03 9.47 -2.79
N HIS A 151 5.18 10.47 -1.94
CA HIS A 151 4.51 10.48 -0.65
C HIS A 151 3.00 10.68 -0.76
N GLN A 152 2.52 11.50 -1.69
CA GLN A 152 1.07 11.76 -1.84
C GLN A 152 0.30 10.49 -2.22
N PRO A 153 0.66 9.74 -3.27
CA PRO A 153 -0.01 8.47 -3.57
C PRO A 153 0.18 7.42 -2.47
N PHE A 154 1.34 7.42 -1.78
CA PHE A 154 1.57 6.52 -0.63
C PHE A 154 0.61 6.80 0.53
N ASN A 155 0.49 8.07 0.93
CA ASN A 155 -0.39 8.51 2.03
C ASN A 155 -1.87 8.23 1.73
N ASN A 156 -2.25 8.22 0.44
CA ASN A 156 -3.62 7.94 -0.01
C ASN A 156 -3.87 6.47 -0.36
N LEU A 157 -2.86 5.60 -0.33
CA LEU A 157 -2.91 4.24 -0.87
C LEU A 157 -4.05 3.41 -0.29
N LYS A 158 -4.28 3.53 1.03
CA LYS A 158 -5.36 2.83 1.75
C LYS A 158 -6.74 3.30 1.29
N GLN A 159 -6.96 4.61 1.28
CA GLN A 159 -8.23 5.21 0.84
C GLN A 159 -8.54 4.88 -0.62
N ASP A 160 -7.54 5.02 -1.49
CA ASP A 160 -7.66 4.71 -2.90
C ASP A 160 -7.93 3.21 -3.13
N GLY A 161 -7.25 2.34 -2.39
CA GLY A 161 -7.45 0.89 -2.43
C GLY A 161 -8.87 0.50 -2.03
N GLU A 162 -9.41 1.07 -0.96
CA GLU A 162 -10.79 0.87 -0.54
C GLU A 162 -11.79 1.33 -1.60
N ALA A 163 -11.55 2.47 -2.24
CA ALA A 163 -12.38 2.98 -3.32
C ALA A 163 -12.37 2.04 -4.54
N ARG A 164 -11.22 1.48 -4.92
CA ARG A 164 -11.13 0.46 -6.00
C ARG A 164 -11.88 -0.81 -5.66
N GLY A 165 -11.74 -1.29 -4.42
CA GLY A 165 -12.48 -2.44 -3.90
C GLY A 165 -14.00 -2.25 -4.01
N LYS A 166 -14.51 -1.09 -3.55
CA LYS A 166 -15.94 -0.74 -3.65
C LYS A 166 -16.42 -0.69 -5.11
N ASN A 167 -15.65 -0.06 -6.00
CA ASN A 167 -16.00 0.02 -7.42
C ASN A 167 -16.13 -1.38 -8.06
N ILE A 168 -15.18 -2.27 -7.79
CA ILE A 168 -15.22 -3.64 -8.32
C ILE A 168 -16.39 -4.42 -7.74
N PHE A 169 -16.68 -4.25 -6.44
CA PHE A 169 -17.88 -4.82 -5.84
C PHE A 169 -19.16 -4.38 -6.56
N TYR A 170 -19.32 -3.08 -6.86
CA TYR A 170 -20.50 -2.61 -7.59
C TYR A 170 -20.61 -3.22 -8.99
N LYS A 171 -19.48 -3.42 -9.68
CA LYS A 171 -19.46 -4.13 -10.97
C LYS A 171 -19.89 -5.59 -10.82
N VAL A 172 -19.45 -6.28 -9.77
CA VAL A 172 -19.88 -7.65 -9.49
C VAL A 172 -21.39 -7.68 -9.30
N ILE A 173 -21.96 -6.86 -8.42
CA ILE A 173 -23.40 -6.84 -8.14
C ILE A 173 -24.21 -6.46 -9.39
N GLY A 174 -23.79 -5.44 -10.14
CA GLY A 174 -24.45 -5.02 -11.37
C GLY A 174 -24.47 -6.14 -12.42
N ASN A 175 -23.33 -6.79 -12.66
CA ASN A 175 -23.24 -7.93 -13.56
C ASN A 175 -23.99 -9.16 -13.05
N SER A 176 -24.18 -9.28 -11.73
CA SER A 176 -24.91 -10.39 -11.12
C SER A 176 -26.40 -10.35 -11.40
N ILE A 177 -26.97 -9.15 -11.49
CA ILE A 177 -28.36 -8.99 -11.90
C ILE A 177 -28.56 -9.46 -13.35
N LEU A 178 -27.51 -9.42 -14.17
CA LEU A 178 -27.58 -9.73 -15.60
C LEU A 178 -27.09 -11.15 -15.97
N HIS A 179 -26.04 -11.68 -15.32
CA HIS A 179 -25.32 -12.89 -15.78
C HIS A 179 -24.79 -13.79 -14.66
N PHE A 180 -24.46 -13.26 -13.48
CA PHE A 180 -23.91 -14.05 -12.38
C PHE A 180 -24.94 -14.24 -11.27
N ASP A 181 -25.34 -15.48 -11.00
CA ASP A 181 -26.34 -15.77 -9.97
C ASP A 181 -25.72 -15.63 -8.54
N VAL A 182 -25.31 -14.41 -8.15
CA VAL A 182 -24.76 -14.07 -6.83
C VAL A 182 -25.68 -14.61 -5.76
N PHE A 183 -26.99 -14.56 -5.99
CA PHE A 183 -28.00 -15.00 -5.02
C PHE A 183 -27.95 -16.52 -4.80
N LYS A 184 -27.81 -17.32 -5.85
CA LYS A 184 -27.61 -18.79 -5.70
C LYS A 184 -26.29 -19.13 -5.02
N ASN A 185 -25.21 -18.41 -5.34
CA ASN A 185 -23.88 -18.67 -4.81
C ASN A 185 -23.53 -17.89 -3.54
N TYR A 186 -24.48 -17.12 -3.01
CA TYR A 186 -24.24 -16.13 -1.96
C TYR A 186 -23.60 -16.73 -0.70
N SER A 187 -24.12 -17.87 -0.26
CA SER A 187 -23.61 -18.57 0.93
C SER A 187 -22.16 -19.02 0.76
N ALA A 188 -21.81 -19.55 -0.42
CA ALA A 188 -20.45 -19.96 -0.74
C ALA A 188 -19.49 -18.77 -0.81
N ILE A 189 -19.90 -17.67 -1.47
CA ILE A 189 -19.13 -16.43 -1.55
C ILE A 189 -18.88 -15.86 -0.16
N LYS A 190 -19.93 -15.77 0.67
CA LYS A 190 -19.84 -15.34 2.07
C LYS A 190 -18.85 -16.19 2.88
N LYS A 191 -18.85 -17.51 2.67
CA LYS A 191 -17.96 -18.43 3.36
C LYS A 191 -16.49 -18.26 2.91
N ILE A 192 -16.25 -18.16 1.60
CA ILE A 192 -14.91 -17.88 1.04
C ILE A 192 -14.39 -16.57 1.63
N ALA A 193 -15.16 -15.48 1.48
CA ALA A 193 -14.76 -14.16 1.94
C ALA A 193 -14.42 -14.16 3.43
N LYS A 194 -15.27 -14.77 4.26
CA LYS A 194 -15.02 -14.87 5.70
C LYS A 194 -13.76 -15.67 6.05
N ASN A 195 -13.57 -16.82 5.42
CA ASN A 195 -12.48 -17.74 5.75
C ASN A 195 -11.13 -17.19 5.29
N GLU A 196 -11.05 -16.77 4.02
CA GLU A 196 -9.81 -16.23 3.46
C GLU A 196 -9.43 -14.91 4.13
N TRP A 197 -10.41 -14.02 4.38
CA TRP A 197 -10.13 -12.78 5.09
C TRP A 197 -9.55 -13.02 6.49
N LYS A 198 -10.04 -14.02 7.23
CA LYS A 198 -9.51 -14.35 8.55
C LYS A 198 -8.02 -14.70 8.50
N ILE A 199 -7.58 -15.41 7.46
CA ILE A 199 -6.18 -15.80 7.26
C ILE A 199 -5.36 -14.61 6.78
N GLN A 200 -5.83 -13.91 5.74
CA GLN A 200 -5.07 -12.83 5.13
C GLN A 200 -4.94 -11.61 6.04
N LYS A 201 -5.94 -11.33 6.89
CA LYS A 201 -5.89 -10.20 7.84
C LYS A 201 -4.66 -10.22 8.74
N VAL A 202 -4.22 -11.39 9.20
CA VAL A 202 -3.03 -11.50 10.06
C VAL A 202 -1.77 -11.15 9.26
N LYS A 203 -1.64 -11.68 8.04
CA LYS A 203 -0.50 -11.42 7.16
C LYS A 203 -0.45 -9.96 6.68
N LEU A 204 -1.61 -9.35 6.44
CA LEU A 204 -1.72 -7.95 6.07
C LEU A 204 -1.38 -7.03 7.24
N LYS A 205 -1.81 -7.35 8.46
CA LYS A 205 -1.43 -6.59 9.65
C LYS A 205 0.08 -6.60 9.89
N GLU A 206 0.72 -7.75 9.72
CA GLU A 206 2.18 -7.88 9.83
C GLU A 206 2.89 -7.06 8.74
N PHE A 207 2.39 -7.13 7.52
CA PHE A 207 2.91 -6.33 6.42
C PHE A 207 2.75 -4.82 6.68
N ASP A 208 1.59 -4.39 7.16
CA ASP A 208 1.35 -2.99 7.55
C ASP A 208 2.37 -2.53 8.59
N HIS A 209 2.72 -3.37 9.57
CA HIS A 209 3.75 -3.04 10.56
C HIS A 209 5.13 -2.84 9.92
N GLN A 210 5.54 -3.73 9.02
CA GLN A 210 6.81 -3.61 8.29
C GLN A 210 6.87 -2.33 7.44
N VAL A 211 5.76 -1.95 6.81
CA VAL A 211 5.66 -0.66 6.09
C VAL A 211 5.84 0.51 7.05
N CYS A 212 5.18 0.48 8.21
CA CYS A 212 5.28 1.55 9.21
C CYS A 212 6.71 1.71 9.74
N GLU A 213 7.39 0.59 10.02
CA GLU A 213 8.77 0.59 10.49
C GLU A 213 9.72 1.16 9.44
N LEU A 214 9.58 0.75 8.18
CA LEU A 214 10.40 1.28 7.08
C LEU A 214 10.25 2.80 6.97
N ILE A 215 9.02 3.30 6.88
CA ILE A 215 8.74 4.74 6.76
C ILE A 215 9.27 5.50 7.98
N THR A 216 9.09 4.95 9.18
CA THR A 216 9.60 5.57 10.41
C THR A 216 11.13 5.67 10.40
N GLN A 217 11.84 4.63 9.95
CA GLN A 217 13.30 4.64 9.87
C GLN A 217 13.81 5.63 8.81
N ILE A 218 13.14 5.74 7.66
CA ILE A 218 13.47 6.76 6.66
C ILE A 218 13.30 8.15 7.26
N ASP A 219 12.16 8.39 7.91
CA ASP A 219 11.81 9.70 8.47
C ASP A 219 12.76 10.11 9.60
N GLN A 220 13.13 9.19 10.47
CA GLN A 220 14.09 9.44 11.54
C GLN A 220 15.46 9.82 10.98
N GLN A 221 15.98 9.06 10.01
CA GLN A 221 17.30 9.32 9.42
C GLN A 221 17.31 10.63 8.61
N TYR A 222 16.25 10.89 7.84
CA TYR A 222 16.09 12.13 7.08
C TYR A 222 16.06 13.35 8.01
N ASN A 223 15.18 13.34 9.02
CA ASN A 223 15.05 14.46 9.95
C ASN A 223 16.31 14.68 10.78
N GLN A 224 16.98 13.61 11.22
CA GLN A 224 18.27 13.73 11.93
C GLN A 224 19.32 14.39 11.04
N LEU A 225 19.39 14.00 9.76
CA LEU A 225 20.36 14.60 8.83
C LEU A 225 20.07 16.09 8.60
N ILE A 226 18.81 16.47 8.40
CA ILE A 226 18.41 17.88 8.26
C ILE A 226 18.75 18.69 9.52
N LEU A 227 18.49 18.16 10.71
CA LEU A 227 18.84 18.83 11.97
C LEU A 227 20.35 19.10 12.06
N GLU A 228 21.19 18.10 11.77
CA GLU A 228 22.65 18.30 11.82
C GLU A 228 23.17 19.25 10.74
N LEU A 229 22.51 19.32 9.59
CA LEU A 229 22.87 20.28 8.54
C LEU A 229 22.54 21.73 8.94
N ASN A 230 21.49 21.95 9.74
CA ASN A 230 21.12 23.28 10.23
C ASN A 230 22.04 23.81 11.35
N GLU A 231 22.90 22.94 11.91
CA GLU A 231 23.88 23.30 12.94
C GLU A 231 25.28 23.63 12.37
N LEU A 232 25.45 23.55 11.04
CA LEU A 232 26.70 23.88 10.32
C LEU A 232 26.76 25.38 9.97
#